data_AF-A0AAW4PNQ1-F1
#
_entry.id   AF-A0AAW4PNQ1-F1
#
_cell.length_a   1.000
_cell.length_b   1.000
_cell.length_c   1.000
_cell.angle_alpha   90.00
_cell.angle_beta   90.00
_cell.angle_gamma   90.00
#
_symmetry.space_group_name_H-M   'P 1'
#
loop_
_entity.id
_entity.type
_entity.pdbx_description
1 polymer ?
#
loop_
_entity_poly.entity_id
_entity_poly.type
_entity_poly.pdbx_seq_one_letter_code
_entity_poly.pdbx_strand_id
1 'polypeptide(L)'
;MSLRIAMLNAAHDGEDNRRNFRRELDADLVEYDVTERELPDTFAFDGCLLTGSRASVYWDEPWIADLEAWVGEAVDRGVPFLGVCFGHQLLAHALGGRVEAMPEYEIGYRTVEHDGENPLLDGVDEEFTVFTTHSDHVAEIPPGAEQFAENDYGVHGFRKGDVFAVQFHPEYDPETAETVTKGKDLPDERIQRVLDGITEANYRAACEAKQVFDNFTDYVRTRRAAEGDAPRVASDD
;
A
#
# COMPACT_ATOMS: atom_id res chain seq x y z
N MET A 1 -0.53 -10.60 22.01
CA MET A 1 -1.23 -9.30 22.10
C MET A 1 -1.57 -8.89 20.69
N SER A 2 -2.73 -8.28 20.45
CA SER A 2 -3.06 -7.75 19.11
C SER A 2 -1.99 -6.73 18.70
N LEU A 3 -1.63 -6.71 17.42
CA LEU A 3 -0.75 -5.69 16.87
C LEU A 3 -1.50 -4.36 16.84
N ARG A 4 -0.83 -3.25 17.16
CA ARG A 4 -1.38 -1.91 17.02
C ARG A 4 -0.78 -1.26 15.77
N ILE A 5 -1.59 -1.12 14.72
CA ILE A 5 -1.17 -0.57 13.43
C ILE A 5 -1.77 0.83 13.26
N ALA A 6 -0.94 1.83 12.93
CA ALA A 6 -1.44 3.13 12.51
C ALA A 6 -1.89 3.06 11.04
N MET A 7 -3.17 3.33 10.78
CA MET A 7 -3.71 3.42 9.43
C MET A 7 -3.82 4.89 9.04
N LEU A 8 -2.92 5.34 8.18
CA LEU A 8 -2.90 6.66 7.58
C LEU A 8 -3.86 6.65 6.38
N ASN A 9 -5.07 7.18 6.60
CA ASN A 9 -6.13 7.16 5.60
C ASN A 9 -6.05 8.40 4.71
N ALA A 10 -5.56 8.22 3.49
CA ALA A 10 -5.42 9.27 2.48
C ALA A 10 -6.65 9.38 1.54
N ALA A 11 -7.74 8.69 1.85
CA ALA A 11 -8.95 8.69 1.04
C ALA A 11 -9.84 9.88 1.37
N HIS A 12 -10.05 10.77 0.41
CA HIS A 12 -11.16 11.73 0.49
C HIS A 12 -12.48 10.94 0.49
N ASP A 13 -13.23 11.02 1.59
CA ASP A 13 -14.43 10.23 1.94
C ASP A 13 -14.13 8.79 2.47
N GLY A 14 -13.76 8.72 3.75
CA GLY A 14 -13.16 7.54 4.40
C GLY A 14 -14.03 6.31 4.69
N GLU A 15 -15.31 6.22 4.31
CA GLU A 15 -16.17 5.08 4.70
C GLU A 15 -15.80 3.75 4.01
N ASP A 16 -15.54 3.77 2.70
CA ASP A 16 -15.27 2.54 1.93
C ASP A 16 -13.84 2.01 2.14
N ASN A 17 -12.82 2.88 2.17
CA ASN A 17 -11.43 2.46 2.40
C ASN A 17 -11.23 1.88 3.81
N ARG A 18 -11.83 2.50 4.82
CA ARG A 18 -11.81 2.01 6.21
C ARG A 18 -12.44 0.63 6.33
N ARG A 19 -13.51 0.35 5.60
CA ARG A 19 -14.19 -0.96 5.58
C ARG A 19 -13.29 -2.03 4.97
N ASN A 20 -12.58 -1.71 3.89
CA ASN A 20 -11.78 -2.67 3.14
C ASN A 20 -10.57 -3.15 3.94
N PHE A 21 -9.74 -2.26 4.49
CA PHE A 21 -8.56 -2.67 5.27
C PHE A 21 -8.90 -3.35 6.60
N ARG A 22 -9.99 -2.96 7.27
CA ARG A 22 -10.41 -3.60 8.54
C ARG A 22 -10.85 -5.04 8.41
N ARG A 23 -11.25 -5.46 7.21
CA ARG A 23 -11.64 -6.85 6.95
C ARG A 23 -10.44 -7.76 6.73
N GLU A 24 -9.33 -7.19 6.26
CA GLU A 24 -8.19 -7.95 5.77
C GLU A 24 -7.00 -7.96 6.75
N LEU A 25 -6.90 -6.99 7.67
CA LEU A 25 -5.81 -6.93 8.66
C LEU A 25 -6.24 -7.50 10.02
N ASP A 26 -5.57 -8.57 10.46
CA ASP A 26 -5.65 -9.09 11.84
C ASP A 26 -4.82 -8.22 12.80
N ALA A 27 -5.29 -6.99 13.06
CA ALA A 27 -4.65 -6.02 13.95
C ALA A 27 -5.64 -4.96 14.49
N ASP A 28 -5.28 -4.33 15.61
CA ASP A 28 -5.95 -3.15 16.14
C ASP A 28 -5.56 -1.91 15.32
N LEU A 29 -6.40 -1.53 14.35
CA LEU A 29 -6.17 -0.37 13.49
C LEU A 29 -6.57 0.94 14.18
N VAL A 30 -5.58 1.83 14.37
CA VAL A 30 -5.79 3.22 14.81
C VAL A 30 -5.73 4.11 13.58
N GLU A 31 -6.88 4.67 13.23
CA GLU A 31 -7.05 5.44 11.99
C GLU A 31 -6.79 6.92 12.21
N TYR A 32 -6.15 7.53 11.21
CA TYR A 32 -5.81 8.94 11.14
C TYR A 32 -6.20 9.46 9.75
N ASP A 33 -7.09 10.47 9.69
CA ASP A 33 -7.43 11.13 8.43
C ASP A 33 -6.34 12.12 8.06
N VAL A 34 -5.40 11.65 7.24
CA VAL A 34 -4.24 12.47 6.89
C VAL A 34 -4.62 13.59 5.93
N THR A 35 -5.78 13.50 5.26
CA THR A 35 -6.26 14.59 4.38
C THR A 35 -6.73 15.80 5.17
N GLU A 36 -7.23 15.58 6.39
CA GLU A 36 -7.54 16.62 7.39
C GLU A 36 -6.32 16.98 8.26
N ARG A 37 -5.12 16.51 7.88
CA ARG A 37 -3.85 16.70 8.60
C ARG A 37 -3.85 16.10 10.00
N GLU A 38 -4.69 15.10 10.24
CA GLU A 38 -4.63 14.29 11.44
C GLU A 38 -3.48 13.29 11.29
N LEU A 39 -2.40 13.50 12.02
CA LEU A 39 -1.24 12.61 12.05
C LEU A 39 -1.03 12.09 13.48
N PRO A 40 -0.43 10.90 13.65
CA PRO A 40 -0.09 10.43 14.98
C PRO A 40 0.97 11.31 15.65
N ASP A 41 0.72 11.75 16.88
CA ASP A 41 1.70 12.46 17.72
C ASP A 41 2.84 11.55 18.25
N THR A 42 2.84 10.28 17.87
CA THR A 42 3.79 9.27 18.34
C THR A 42 4.09 8.25 17.25
N PHE A 43 5.24 7.60 17.35
CA PHE A 43 5.65 6.49 16.50
C PHE A 43 5.54 5.13 17.21
N ALA A 44 4.90 5.09 18.38
CA ALA A 44 4.73 3.88 19.18
C ALA A 44 3.61 2.97 18.62
N PHE A 45 3.84 2.44 17.43
CA PHE A 45 3.02 1.45 16.74
C PHE A 45 3.87 0.23 16.38
N ASP A 46 3.23 -0.93 16.28
CA ASP A 46 3.92 -2.14 15.81
C ASP A 46 4.21 -2.05 14.30
N GLY A 47 3.44 -1.24 13.57
CA GLY A 47 3.63 -0.95 12.15
C GLY A 47 2.65 0.12 11.65
N CYS A 48 2.80 0.51 10.39
CA CYS A 48 1.97 1.50 9.73
C CYS A 48 1.44 0.98 8.39
N LEU A 49 0.24 1.43 8.04
CA LEU A 49 -0.40 1.23 6.74
C LEU A 49 -0.78 2.60 6.17
N LEU A 50 -0.37 2.89 4.92
CA LEU A 50 -0.80 4.07 4.18
C LEU A 50 -1.65 3.64 2.98
N THR A 51 -2.89 4.16 2.93
CA THR A 51 -3.89 3.76 1.95
C THR A 51 -3.69 4.43 0.59
N GLY A 52 -4.48 3.99 -0.40
CA GLY A 52 -4.66 4.73 -1.65
C GLY A 52 -5.33 6.10 -1.45
N SER A 53 -5.22 6.95 -2.47
CA SER A 53 -5.84 8.28 -2.55
C SER A 53 -6.25 8.57 -4.00
N ARG A 54 -7.12 9.58 -4.18
CA ARG A 54 -7.36 10.20 -5.49
C ARG A 54 -6.33 11.30 -5.81
N ALA A 55 -5.51 11.67 -4.83
CA ALA A 55 -4.45 12.66 -4.98
C ALA A 55 -3.22 12.09 -5.67
N SER A 56 -2.41 12.99 -6.23
CA SER A 56 -1.05 12.67 -6.62
C SER A 56 -0.06 13.19 -5.59
N VAL A 57 1.03 12.46 -5.38
CA VAL A 57 2.06 12.79 -4.37
C VAL A 57 2.77 14.13 -4.61
N TYR A 58 2.69 14.67 -5.83
CA TYR A 58 3.32 15.94 -6.19
C TYR A 58 2.32 17.10 -6.32
N TRP A 59 1.06 16.93 -5.89
CA TRP A 59 0.12 18.04 -5.76
C TRP A 59 0.55 18.98 -4.62
N ASP A 60 0.39 20.29 -4.83
CA ASP A 60 0.71 21.32 -3.84
C ASP A 60 -0.39 21.43 -2.77
N GLU A 61 -0.51 20.38 -1.96
CA GLU A 61 -1.49 20.22 -0.90
C GLU A 61 -0.75 20.08 0.45
N PRO A 62 -1.00 20.95 1.45
CA PRO A 62 -0.24 20.95 2.70
C PRO A 62 -0.21 19.61 3.44
N TRP A 63 -1.29 18.84 3.36
CA TRP A 63 -1.39 17.54 4.02
C TRP A 63 -0.45 16.50 3.44
N ILE A 64 -0.09 16.60 2.15
CA ILE A 64 0.85 15.69 1.49
C ILE A 64 2.25 15.92 2.04
N ALA A 65 2.68 17.19 2.13
CA ALA A 65 3.98 17.55 2.67
C ALA A 65 4.12 17.17 4.16
N ASP A 66 3.08 17.40 4.96
CA ASP A 66 3.04 16.98 6.37
C ASP A 66 3.13 15.45 6.51
N LEU A 67 2.38 14.73 5.67
CA LEU A 67 2.38 13.28 5.63
C LEU A 67 3.74 12.71 5.19
N GLU A 68 4.34 13.27 4.14
CA GLU A 68 5.67 12.86 3.64
C GLU A 68 6.73 13.00 4.74
N ALA A 69 6.74 14.13 5.45
CA ALA A 69 7.66 14.36 6.56
C ALA A 69 7.46 13.34 7.69
N TRP A 70 6.20 13.07 8.07
CA TRP A 70 5.89 12.09 9.12
C TRP A 70 6.28 10.66 8.71
N VAL A 71 6.01 10.27 7.47
CA VAL A 71 6.35 8.96 6.91
C VAL A 71 7.86 8.77 6.88
N GLY A 72 8.62 9.77 6.43
CA GLY A 72 10.08 9.74 6.47
C GLY A 72 10.62 9.51 7.89
N GLU A 73 10.09 10.23 8.87
CA GLU A 73 10.48 10.05 10.27
C GLU A 73 10.10 8.66 10.83
N ALA A 74 8.92 8.14 10.48
CA ALA A 74 8.51 6.79 10.89
C ALA A 74 9.45 5.71 10.33
N VAL A 75 9.84 5.84 9.05
CA VAL A 75 10.79 4.92 8.41
C VAL A 75 12.19 5.04 9.01
N ASP A 76 12.68 6.26 9.28
CA ASP A 76 13.98 6.48 9.92
C ASP A 76 14.05 5.89 11.34
N ARG A 77 12.91 5.86 12.04
CA ARG A 77 12.76 5.19 13.34
C ARG A 77 12.62 3.67 13.22
N GLY A 78 12.60 3.14 12.00
CA GLY A 78 12.49 1.72 11.70
C GLY A 78 11.10 1.15 11.95
N VAL A 79 10.03 1.94 11.88
CA VAL A 79 8.66 1.41 12.00
C VAL A 79 8.32 0.63 10.72
N PRO A 80 7.89 -0.64 10.79
CA PRO A 80 7.44 -1.38 9.60
C PRO A 80 6.30 -0.67 8.88
N PHE A 81 6.35 -0.65 7.57
CA PHE A 81 5.42 0.15 6.77
C PHE A 81 4.89 -0.63 5.58
N LEU A 82 3.57 -0.60 5.37
CA LEU A 82 2.91 -1.04 4.15
C LEU A 82 2.25 0.16 3.44
N GLY A 83 2.61 0.42 2.19
CA GLY A 83 1.93 1.42 1.35
C GLY A 83 1.19 0.79 0.19
N VAL A 84 -0.05 1.24 -0.05
CA VAL A 84 -0.91 0.76 -1.13
C VAL A 84 -1.25 1.90 -2.09
N CYS A 85 -1.03 1.71 -3.38
CA CYS A 85 -1.32 2.68 -4.44
C CYS A 85 -0.67 4.06 -4.20
N PHE A 86 -1.44 5.08 -3.80
CA PHE A 86 -0.88 6.37 -3.35
C PHE A 86 0.16 6.19 -2.25
N GLY A 87 -0.06 5.26 -1.31
CA GLY A 87 0.92 4.96 -0.28
C GLY A 87 2.21 4.37 -0.82
N HIS A 88 2.14 3.56 -1.87
CA HIS A 88 3.33 3.06 -2.57
C HIS A 88 4.11 4.20 -3.23
N GLN A 89 3.40 5.11 -3.87
CA GLN A 89 3.99 6.29 -4.53
C GLN A 89 4.59 7.26 -3.51
N LEU A 90 3.90 7.53 -2.40
CA LEU A 90 4.37 8.45 -1.36
C LEU A 90 5.61 7.86 -0.66
N LEU A 91 5.61 6.57 -0.33
CA LEU A 91 6.81 5.91 0.20
C LEU A 91 7.97 5.98 -0.79
N ALA A 92 7.71 5.80 -2.08
CA ALA A 92 8.77 5.97 -3.08
C ALA A 92 9.32 7.41 -3.05
N HIS A 93 8.44 8.41 -3.06
CA HIS A 93 8.82 9.81 -3.06
C HIS A 93 9.61 10.21 -1.79
N ALA A 94 9.06 9.93 -0.61
CA ALA A 94 9.64 10.25 0.69
C ALA A 94 11.02 9.61 0.90
N LEU A 95 11.28 8.45 0.26
CA LEU A 95 12.53 7.70 0.40
C LEU A 95 13.55 7.99 -0.71
N GLY A 96 13.28 9.01 -1.53
CA GLY A 96 14.20 9.52 -2.56
C GLY A 96 14.04 8.89 -3.94
N GLY A 97 12.94 8.20 -4.20
CA GLY A 97 12.53 7.76 -5.53
C GLY A 97 11.78 8.85 -6.31
N ARG A 98 11.36 8.51 -7.54
CA ARG A 98 10.65 9.43 -8.45
C ARG A 98 9.31 8.86 -8.88
N VAL A 99 8.26 9.65 -8.73
CA VAL A 99 6.89 9.34 -9.18
C VAL A 99 6.54 10.26 -10.34
N GLU A 100 5.94 9.70 -11.38
CA GLU A 100 5.56 10.43 -12.59
C GLU A 100 4.19 10.03 -13.10
N ALA A 101 3.54 10.98 -13.78
CA ALA A 101 2.33 10.72 -14.55
C ALA A 101 2.59 9.69 -15.66
N MET A 102 1.64 8.78 -15.81
CA MET A 102 1.66 7.75 -16.83
C MET A 102 1.04 8.28 -18.13
N PRO A 103 1.52 7.81 -19.29
CA PRO A 103 0.90 8.15 -20.57
C PRO A 103 -0.49 7.53 -20.72
N GLU A 104 -0.74 6.41 -20.03
CA GLU A 104 -2.03 5.70 -20.03
C GLU A 104 -2.43 5.32 -18.61
N TYR A 105 -3.69 5.59 -18.26
CA TYR A 105 -4.31 5.18 -16.99
C TYR A 105 -4.39 3.66 -16.90
N GLU A 106 -3.83 3.03 -15.88
CA GLU A 106 -4.03 1.60 -15.64
C GLU A 106 -5.31 1.39 -14.83
N ILE A 107 -6.25 0.58 -15.34
CA ILE A 107 -7.47 0.22 -14.60
C ILE A 107 -8.02 -1.16 -14.96
N GLY A 108 -8.48 -1.88 -13.94
CA GLY A 108 -9.18 -3.16 -14.04
C GLY A 108 -8.37 -4.33 -13.50
N TYR A 109 -8.84 -5.55 -13.75
CA TYR A 109 -8.07 -6.75 -13.42
C TYR A 109 -6.88 -6.91 -14.37
N ARG A 110 -5.70 -7.13 -13.80
CA ARG A 110 -4.41 -7.21 -14.49
C ARG A 110 -3.55 -8.30 -13.88
N THR A 111 -2.67 -8.86 -14.69
CA THR A 111 -1.61 -9.77 -14.21
C THR A 111 -0.44 -8.95 -13.73
N VAL A 112 0.14 -9.35 -12.62
CA VAL A 112 1.41 -8.85 -12.07
C VAL A 112 2.33 -10.06 -11.89
N GLU A 113 3.60 -9.85 -12.16
CA GLU A 113 4.65 -10.85 -11.95
C GLU A 113 5.51 -10.43 -10.75
N HIS A 114 6.01 -11.40 -9.96
CA HIS A 114 6.95 -11.14 -8.87
C HIS A 114 8.13 -12.13 -8.87
N ASP A 115 9.23 -11.74 -8.21
CA ASP A 115 10.51 -12.48 -8.21
C ASP A 115 10.55 -13.75 -7.35
N GLY A 116 9.47 -14.04 -6.61
CA GLY A 116 9.38 -15.17 -5.67
C GLY A 116 10.19 -15.03 -4.38
N GLU A 117 10.88 -13.91 -4.14
CA GLU A 117 11.82 -13.76 -3.01
C GLU A 117 11.26 -12.91 -1.85
N ASN A 118 10.28 -12.04 -2.14
CA ASN A 118 9.78 -11.09 -1.16
C ASN A 118 8.76 -11.71 -0.19
N PRO A 119 8.96 -11.62 1.15
CA PRO A 119 8.08 -12.24 2.13
C PRO A 119 6.66 -11.67 2.13
N LEU A 120 6.45 -10.49 1.55
CA LEU A 120 5.10 -9.92 1.41
C LEU A 120 4.20 -10.76 0.48
N LEU A 121 4.79 -11.49 -0.46
CA LEU A 121 4.10 -12.34 -1.43
C LEU A 121 4.31 -13.83 -1.15
N ASP A 122 4.72 -14.21 0.07
CA ASP A 122 4.77 -15.62 0.47
C ASP A 122 3.38 -16.28 0.26
N GLY A 123 3.35 -17.39 -0.48
CA GLY A 123 2.12 -18.12 -0.78
C GLY A 123 1.28 -17.55 -1.94
N VAL A 124 1.78 -16.53 -2.64
CA VAL A 124 1.22 -16.00 -3.89
C VAL A 124 1.99 -16.60 -5.07
N ASP A 125 1.27 -16.99 -6.14
CA ASP A 125 1.84 -17.46 -7.40
C ASP A 125 2.65 -16.34 -8.08
N GLU A 126 3.79 -16.70 -8.68
CA GLU A 126 4.71 -15.75 -9.34
C GLU A 126 4.02 -14.84 -10.37
N GLU A 127 3.01 -15.37 -11.07
CA GLU A 127 2.07 -14.60 -11.89
C GLU A 127 0.69 -14.63 -11.22
N PHE A 128 0.20 -13.46 -10.78
CA PHE A 128 -1.07 -13.38 -10.05
C PHE A 128 -1.95 -12.24 -10.57
N THR A 129 -3.26 -12.37 -10.35
CA THR A 129 -4.24 -11.37 -10.77
C THR A 129 -4.45 -10.34 -9.67
N VAL A 130 -4.56 -9.07 -10.03
CA VAL A 130 -4.86 -7.97 -9.11
C VAL A 130 -5.81 -6.97 -9.75
N PHE A 131 -6.48 -6.15 -8.94
CA PHE A 131 -7.18 -4.96 -9.45
C PHE A 131 -6.27 -3.74 -9.37
N THR A 132 -6.16 -2.97 -10.45
CA THR A 132 -5.35 -1.75 -10.52
C THR A 132 -6.22 -0.55 -10.88
N THR A 133 -5.81 0.64 -10.43
CA THR A 133 -6.46 1.92 -10.75
C THR A 133 -5.53 3.10 -10.44
N HIS A 134 -4.63 3.47 -11.35
CA HIS A 134 -3.72 4.61 -11.15
C HIS A 134 -3.36 5.32 -12.46
N SER A 135 -2.99 6.60 -12.32
CA SER A 135 -2.49 7.47 -13.40
C SER A 135 -1.05 7.91 -13.19
N ASP A 136 -0.46 7.53 -12.07
CA ASP A 136 0.93 7.79 -11.72
C ASP A 136 1.62 6.45 -11.46
N HIS A 137 2.94 6.43 -11.64
CA HIS A 137 3.78 5.27 -11.39
C HIS A 137 5.11 5.69 -10.76
N VAL A 138 5.75 4.76 -10.05
CA VAL A 138 7.12 4.93 -9.58
C VAL A 138 8.06 4.70 -10.77
N ALA A 139 8.59 5.80 -11.31
CA ALA A 139 9.54 5.79 -12.43
C ALA A 139 10.96 5.41 -11.98
N GLU A 140 11.30 5.73 -10.73
CA GLU A 140 12.54 5.31 -10.08
C GLU A 140 12.25 4.88 -8.65
N ILE A 141 12.57 3.63 -8.30
CA ILE A 141 12.46 3.15 -6.93
C ILE A 141 13.47 3.88 -6.01
N PRO A 142 13.20 3.95 -4.70
CA PRO A 142 14.13 4.55 -3.75
C PRO A 142 15.54 3.95 -3.83
N PRO A 143 16.62 4.75 -3.68
CA PRO A 143 17.97 4.22 -3.61
C PRO A 143 18.12 3.14 -2.52
N GLY A 144 18.64 1.97 -2.91
CA GLY A 144 18.80 0.81 -2.04
C GLY A 144 17.51 0.02 -1.76
N ALA A 145 16.41 0.34 -2.46
CA ALA A 145 15.24 -0.53 -2.51
C ALA A 145 15.43 -1.67 -3.52
N GLU A 146 14.69 -2.74 -3.30
CA GLU A 146 14.57 -3.90 -4.18
C GLU A 146 13.17 -3.87 -4.80
N GLN A 147 13.10 -3.83 -6.13
CA GLN A 147 11.85 -4.07 -6.84
C GLN A 147 11.58 -5.57 -6.80
N PHE A 148 10.35 -5.96 -6.42
CA PHE A 148 9.96 -7.37 -6.32
C PHE A 148 8.75 -7.73 -7.19
N ALA A 149 7.99 -6.75 -7.70
CA ALA A 149 6.85 -7.02 -8.57
C ALA A 149 6.69 -5.96 -9.67
N GLU A 150 6.23 -6.38 -10.84
CA GLU A 150 6.01 -5.51 -12.01
C GLU A 150 4.91 -6.03 -12.95
N ASN A 151 4.49 -5.17 -13.88
CA ASN A 151 3.76 -5.54 -15.08
C ASN A 151 4.11 -4.57 -16.23
N ASP A 152 3.36 -4.65 -17.34
CA ASP A 152 3.55 -3.79 -18.52
C ASP A 152 3.42 -2.26 -18.26
N TYR A 153 2.88 -1.84 -17.11
CA TYR A 153 2.74 -0.45 -16.68
C TYR A 153 3.83 0.02 -15.71
N GLY A 154 4.70 -0.89 -15.24
CA GLY A 154 5.91 -0.55 -14.48
C GLY A 154 6.01 -1.27 -13.14
N VAL A 155 6.54 -0.57 -12.13
CA VAL A 155 6.80 -1.13 -10.80
C VAL A 155 5.49 -1.35 -10.06
N HIS A 156 5.22 -2.60 -9.67
CA HIS A 156 4.06 -2.97 -8.85
C HIS A 156 4.41 -3.28 -7.40
N GLY A 157 5.69 -3.50 -7.08
CA GLY A 157 6.16 -3.79 -5.74
C GLY A 157 7.61 -3.38 -5.52
N PHE A 158 7.89 -2.68 -4.43
CA PHE A 158 9.26 -2.50 -3.95
C PHE A 158 9.37 -2.64 -2.43
N ARG A 159 10.55 -3.03 -1.96
CA ARG A 159 10.91 -3.14 -0.54
C ARG A 159 12.16 -2.34 -0.23
N LYS A 160 12.19 -1.67 0.92
CA LYS A 160 13.41 -1.06 1.49
C LYS A 160 13.45 -1.31 2.99
N GLY A 161 14.23 -2.30 3.43
CA GLY A 161 14.26 -2.71 4.83
C GLY A 161 12.89 -3.22 5.30
N ASP A 162 12.29 -2.52 6.27
CA ASP A 162 10.96 -2.81 6.82
C ASP A 162 9.81 -2.11 6.08
N VAL A 163 10.11 -1.42 4.97
CA VAL A 163 9.12 -0.76 4.12
C VAL A 163 8.75 -1.67 2.96
N PHE A 164 7.45 -1.93 2.82
CA PHE A 164 6.81 -2.68 1.74
C PHE A 164 5.82 -1.77 1.03
N ALA A 165 5.81 -1.78 -0.29
CA ALA A 165 4.95 -0.90 -1.07
C ALA A 165 4.42 -1.60 -2.32
N VAL A 166 3.10 -1.63 -2.49
CA VAL A 166 2.42 -2.23 -3.65
C VAL A 166 1.54 -1.23 -4.39
N GLN A 167 1.59 -1.23 -5.73
CA GLN A 167 0.82 -0.29 -6.56
C GLN A 167 -0.64 -0.72 -6.75
N PHE A 168 -0.90 -2.03 -6.74
CA PHE A 168 -2.23 -2.62 -6.92
C PHE A 168 -3.09 -2.55 -5.65
N HIS A 169 -4.38 -2.89 -5.78
CA HIS A 169 -5.38 -2.81 -4.70
C HIS A 169 -5.84 -4.20 -4.23
N PRO A 170 -5.09 -4.87 -3.34
CA PRO A 170 -5.52 -6.17 -2.79
C PRO A 170 -6.77 -6.05 -1.89
N GLU A 171 -7.06 -4.85 -1.37
CA GLU A 171 -8.19 -4.58 -0.49
C GLU A 171 -9.54 -4.46 -1.20
N TYR A 172 -9.57 -4.37 -2.53
CA TYR A 172 -10.82 -4.14 -3.28
C TYR A 172 -11.68 -5.39 -3.36
N ASP A 173 -12.97 -5.24 -3.06
CA ASP A 173 -14.02 -6.18 -3.45
C ASP A 173 -14.72 -5.73 -4.73
N PRO A 174 -15.59 -6.57 -5.35
CA PRO A 174 -16.24 -6.22 -6.61
C PRO A 174 -17.08 -4.93 -6.54
N GLU A 175 -17.72 -4.67 -5.40
CA GLU A 175 -18.52 -3.45 -5.20
C GLU A 175 -17.65 -2.20 -5.20
N THR A 176 -16.51 -2.26 -4.49
CA THR A 176 -15.51 -1.18 -4.50
C THR A 176 -14.94 -0.97 -5.89
N ALA A 177 -14.54 -2.04 -6.57
CA ALA A 177 -14.01 -1.99 -7.93
C ALA A 177 -15.01 -1.35 -8.91
N GLU A 178 -16.29 -1.71 -8.83
CA GLU A 178 -17.36 -1.11 -9.65
C GLU A 178 -17.54 0.38 -9.36
N THR A 179 -17.63 0.75 -8.08
CA THR A 179 -17.87 2.13 -7.64
C THR A 179 -16.72 3.03 -8.07
N VAL A 180 -15.48 2.59 -7.84
CA VAL A 180 -14.28 3.31 -8.25
C VAL A 180 -14.22 3.44 -9.77
N THR A 181 -14.53 2.38 -10.52
CA THR A 181 -14.55 2.39 -11.98
C THR A 181 -15.57 3.39 -12.54
N LYS A 182 -16.80 3.41 -12.01
CA LYS A 182 -17.86 4.34 -12.43
C LYS A 182 -17.53 5.80 -12.12
N GLY A 183 -16.67 6.05 -11.14
CA GLY A 183 -16.23 7.38 -10.74
C GLY A 183 -15.05 7.95 -11.53
N LYS A 184 -14.48 7.21 -12.50
CA LYS A 184 -13.34 7.70 -13.29
C LYS A 184 -13.77 8.56 -14.47
N ASP A 185 -12.97 9.58 -14.76
CA ASP A 185 -13.08 10.38 -15.99
C ASP A 185 -12.36 9.65 -17.14
N LEU A 186 -13.01 8.61 -17.68
CA LEU A 186 -12.52 7.78 -18.78
C LEU A 186 -13.63 7.63 -19.84
N PRO A 187 -13.28 7.32 -21.11
CA PRO A 187 -14.29 7.06 -22.14
C PRO A 187 -15.26 5.95 -21.72
N ASP A 188 -16.56 6.14 -21.99
CA ASP A 188 -17.62 5.18 -21.60
C ASP A 188 -17.33 3.74 -22.02
N GLU A 189 -16.78 3.53 -23.22
CA GLU A 189 -16.40 2.20 -23.70
C GLU A 189 -15.32 1.55 -22.84
N ARG A 190 -14.36 2.35 -22.34
CA ARG A 190 -13.31 1.89 -21.44
C ARG A 190 -13.89 1.54 -20.07
N ILE A 191 -14.78 2.39 -19.53
CA ILE A 191 -15.50 2.13 -18.29
C ILE A 191 -16.28 0.81 -18.42
N GLN A 192 -17.06 0.65 -19.48
CA GLN A 192 -17.85 -0.57 -19.70
C GLN A 192 -16.97 -1.81 -19.80
N ARG A 193 -15.84 -1.75 -20.51
CA ARG A 193 -14.88 -2.87 -20.60
C ARG A 193 -14.33 -3.27 -19.24
N VAL A 194 -14.02 -2.31 -18.36
CA VAL A 194 -13.58 -2.61 -17.00
C VAL A 194 -14.71 -3.26 -16.21
N LEU A 195 -15.93 -2.70 -16.27
CA LEU A 195 -17.10 -3.25 -15.59
C LEU A 195 -17.42 -4.69 -16.04
N ASP A 196 -17.35 -4.97 -17.34
CA ASP A 196 -17.53 -6.32 -17.89
C ASP A 196 -16.46 -7.30 -17.39
N GLY A 197 -15.27 -6.78 -17.05
CA GLY A 197 -14.18 -7.54 -16.45
C GLY A 197 -14.34 -7.80 -14.94
N ILE A 198 -15.28 -7.13 -14.26
CA ILE A 198 -15.57 -7.37 -12.83
C ILE A 198 -16.47 -8.61 -12.71
N THR A 199 -15.85 -9.77 -12.91
CA THR A 199 -16.50 -11.08 -12.81
C THR A 199 -16.11 -11.79 -11.51
N GLU A 200 -16.95 -12.73 -11.08
CA GLU A 200 -16.62 -13.59 -9.93
C GLU A 200 -15.32 -14.38 -10.14
N ALA A 201 -15.03 -14.79 -11.38
CA ALA A 201 -13.81 -15.52 -11.70
C ALA A 201 -12.56 -14.66 -11.50
N ASN A 202 -12.56 -13.43 -12.02
CA ASN A 202 -11.44 -12.49 -11.86
C ASN A 202 -11.26 -12.06 -10.41
N TYR A 203 -12.37 -11.82 -9.69
CA TYR A 203 -12.30 -11.52 -8.26
C TYR A 203 -11.70 -12.67 -7.46
N ARG A 204 -12.13 -13.92 -7.73
CA ARG A 204 -11.57 -15.10 -7.05
C ARG A 204 -10.07 -15.27 -7.33
N ALA A 205 -9.63 -15.00 -8.56
CA ALA A 205 -8.20 -15.00 -8.89
C ALA A 205 -7.46 -13.89 -8.12
N ALA A 206 -8.04 -12.70 -8.01
CA ALA A 206 -7.44 -11.58 -7.29
C ALA A 206 -7.43 -11.72 -5.76
N CYS A 207 -8.27 -12.58 -5.18
CA CYS A 207 -8.27 -12.84 -3.74
C CYS A 207 -6.92 -13.38 -3.24
N GLU A 208 -6.11 -14.00 -4.10
CA GLU A 208 -4.78 -14.46 -3.75
C GLU A 208 -3.88 -13.33 -3.24
N ALA A 209 -3.97 -12.16 -3.86
CA ALA A 209 -3.19 -10.97 -3.48
C ALA A 209 -3.54 -10.42 -2.09
N LYS A 210 -4.63 -10.88 -1.46
CA LYS A 210 -4.98 -10.49 -0.09
C LYS A 210 -4.00 -11.03 0.95
N GLN A 211 -3.26 -12.08 0.63
CA GLN A 211 -2.20 -12.64 1.48
C GLN A 211 -1.16 -11.57 1.88
N VAL A 212 -1.00 -10.50 1.08
CA VAL A 212 -0.17 -9.33 1.40
C VAL A 212 -0.43 -8.79 2.81
N PHE A 213 -1.69 -8.76 3.26
CA PHE A 213 -2.05 -8.24 4.59
C PHE A 213 -1.65 -9.20 5.71
N ASP A 214 -1.93 -10.48 5.54
CA ASP A 214 -1.54 -11.52 6.50
C ASP A 214 -0.01 -11.57 6.63
N ASN A 215 0.70 -11.64 5.50
CA ASN A 215 2.16 -11.66 5.42
C ASN A 215 2.79 -10.43 6.07
N PHE A 216 2.22 -9.23 5.84
CA PHE A 216 2.69 -8.03 6.52
C PHE A 216 2.50 -8.11 8.04
N THR A 217 1.33 -8.55 8.52
CA THR A 217 1.12 -8.69 9.98
C THR A 217 2.02 -9.74 10.61
N ASP A 218 2.30 -10.85 9.92
CA ASP A 218 3.22 -11.88 10.39
C ASP A 218 4.67 -11.42 10.39
N TYR A 219 5.07 -10.63 9.39
CA TYR A 219 6.37 -9.94 9.38
C TYR A 219 6.52 -9.03 10.61
N VAL A 220 5.51 -8.20 10.89
CA VAL A 220 5.50 -7.30 12.06
C VAL A 220 5.57 -8.07 13.38
N ARG A 221 4.80 -9.16 13.53
CA ARG A 221 4.84 -10.03 14.71
C ARG A 221 6.24 -10.60 14.93
N THR A 222 6.86 -11.10 13.87
CA THR A 222 8.19 -11.71 13.91
C THR A 222 9.25 -10.69 14.29
N ARG A 223 9.20 -9.49 13.68
CA ARG A 223 10.12 -8.38 13.98
C ARG A 223 10.01 -7.92 15.43
N ARG A 224 8.79 -7.74 15.94
CA ARG A 224 8.55 -7.37 17.34
C ARG A 224 9.08 -8.43 18.32
N ALA A 225 8.91 -9.72 18.01
CA ALA A 225 9.43 -10.79 18.84
C ALA A 225 10.96 -10.76 18.91
N ALA A 226 11.63 -10.52 17.78
CA ALA A 226 13.09 -10.40 17.71
C ALA A 226 13.63 -9.21 18.51
N GLU A 227 12.94 -8.07 18.53
CA GLU A 227 13.30 -6.91 19.36
C GLU A 227 13.07 -7.15 20.86
N GLY A 228 12.04 -7.93 21.21
CA GLY A 228 11.75 -8.31 22.60
C GLY A 228 12.77 -9.28 23.21
N ASP A 229 13.36 -10.15 22.39
CA ASP A 229 14.38 -11.13 22.80
C ASP A 229 15.82 -10.59 22.73
N ALA A 230 16.03 -9.38 22.23
CA ALA A 230 17.35 -8.75 22.25
C ALA A 230 17.82 -8.55 23.72
N PRO A 231 19.03 -9.01 24.11
CA PRO A 231 19.52 -8.78 25.45
C PRO A 231 19.55 -7.28 25.72
N ARG A 232 18.78 -6.82 26.71
CA ARG A 232 18.88 -5.45 27.23
C ARG A 232 20.31 -5.29 27.73
N VAL A 233 21.16 -4.64 26.95
CA VAL A 233 22.46 -4.20 27.41
C VAL A 233 22.17 -3.25 28.56
N ALA A 234 22.41 -3.71 29.79
CA ALA A 234 22.39 -2.86 30.96
C ALA A 234 23.44 -1.77 30.74
N SER A 235 22.99 -0.55 30.51
CA SER A 235 23.84 0.62 30.64
C SER A 235 24.03 0.87 32.14
N ASP A 236 25.01 0.18 32.73
CA ASP A 236 25.68 0.65 33.94
C ASP A 236 26.71 1.71 33.51
N ASP A 237 26.40 2.98 33.80
CA ASP A 237 27.25 3.99 34.47
C ASP A 237 26.66 5.40 34.37
#